data_AF-A0A9D9T5N0-F1
#
_entry.id   AF-A0A9D9T5N0-F1
#
_cell.length_a   1.000
_cell.length_b   1.000
_cell.length_c   1.000
_cell.angle_alpha   90.00
_cell.angle_beta   90.00
_cell.angle_gamma   90.00
#
_symmetry.space_group_name_H-M   'P 1'
#
loop_
_entity.id
_entity.type
_entity.pdbx_description
1 polymer ?
#
loop_
_entity_poly.entity_id
_entity_poly.type
_entity_poly.pdbx_seq_one_letter_code
_entity_poly.pdbx_strand_id
1 'polypeptide(L)'
;VDGEVVGAMKRQGKEGEFRSNLHRGGSALQIILTEEEKETAIKAAAAVGLGVAGVDMLQSTRGPLVLEVNSSPGLEGIERATGVDVAGKIIAYIEKSVAQ
;
A
#
# COMPACT_ATOMS: atom_id res chain seq x y z
N VAL A 1 -5.13 -0.25 -6.41
CA VAL A 1 -5.35 0.23 -7.80
C VAL A 1 -6.58 -0.48 -8.29
N ASP A 2 -7.60 0.26 -8.74
CA ASP A 2 -8.82 -0.31 -9.31
C ASP A 2 -9.51 -1.35 -8.41
N GLY A 3 -9.64 -1.05 -7.11
CA GLY A 3 -10.22 -1.98 -6.14
C GLY A 3 -9.35 -3.20 -5.78
N GLU A 4 -8.13 -3.30 -6.30
CA GLU A 4 -7.19 -4.39 -5.99
C GLU A 4 -5.97 -3.91 -5.19
N VAL A 5 -5.52 -4.75 -4.25
CA VAL A 5 -4.20 -4.59 -3.61
C VAL A 5 -3.15 -5.21 -4.52
N VAL A 6 -2.44 -4.36 -5.24
CA VAL A 6 -1.47 -4.78 -6.26
C VAL A 6 -0.06 -5.03 -5.72
N GLY A 7 0.24 -4.54 -4.52
CA GLY A 7 1.51 -4.74 -3.85
C GLY A 7 1.38 -4.37 -2.37
N ALA A 8 2.12 -5.08 -1.51
CA ALA A 8 2.20 -4.79 -0.10
C ALA A 8 3.63 -4.97 0.41
N MET A 9 4.07 -4.05 1.26
CA MET A 9 5.34 -4.16 1.97
C MET A 9 5.15 -3.87 3.45
N LYS A 10 5.92 -4.57 4.28
CA LYS A 10 6.08 -4.24 5.69
C LYS A 10 7.28 -3.33 5.84
N ARG A 11 7.07 -2.15 6.40
CA ARG A 11 8.14 -1.24 6.82
C ARG A 11 8.49 -1.52 8.28
N GLN A 12 9.76 -1.77 8.57
CA GLN A 12 10.25 -2.05 9.91
C GLN A 12 11.29 -1.01 10.33
N GLY A 13 11.05 -0.35 11.47
CA GLY A 13 12.03 0.56 12.07
C GLY A 13 13.25 -0.19 12.58
N LYS A 14 14.35 0.53 12.79
CA LYS A 14 15.55 -0.01 13.45
C LYS A 14 15.24 -0.44 14.88
N GLU A 15 16.08 -1.31 15.43
CA GLU A 15 16.02 -1.64 16.85
C GLU A 15 16.05 -0.36 17.71
N GLY A 16 15.11 -0.25 18.65
CA GLY A 16 14.94 0.92 19.50
C GLY A 16 14.20 2.11 18.86
N GLU A 17 13.76 2.03 17.60
CA GLU A 17 13.00 3.09 16.93
C GLU A 17 11.57 2.62 16.59
N PHE A 18 10.57 3.39 17.03
CA PHE A 18 9.17 3.06 16.80
C PHE A 18 8.70 3.44 15.38
N ARG A 19 9.37 4.43 14.76
CA ARG A 19 9.05 4.90 13.41
C ARG A 19 9.61 3.98 12.35
N SER A 20 8.77 3.59 11.40
CA SER A 20 9.10 2.70 10.29
C SER A 20 9.47 3.43 8.98
N ASN A 21 9.83 4.73 9.03
CA ASN A 21 10.18 5.49 7.83
C ASN A 21 11.46 4.95 7.18
N LEU A 22 11.40 4.62 5.88
CA LEU A 22 12.54 4.08 5.11
C LEU A 22 13.72 5.07 5.07
N HIS A 23 13.46 6.37 4.92
CA HIS A 23 14.50 7.41 4.92
C HIS A 23 15.28 7.54 6.24
N ARG A 24 14.82 6.92 7.33
CA ARG A 24 15.53 6.89 8.62
C ARG A 24 16.25 5.56 8.87
N GLY A 25 16.42 4.77 7.81
CA GLY A 25 17.13 3.49 7.80
C GLY A 25 16.29 2.32 8.33
N GLY A 26 14.96 2.43 8.24
CA GLY A 26 14.08 1.25 8.33
C GLY A 26 14.22 0.36 7.09
N SER A 27 13.83 -0.90 7.21
CA SER A 27 13.80 -1.86 6.10
C SER A 27 12.39 -1.99 5.51
N ALA A 28 12.33 -2.33 4.22
CA ALA A 28 11.10 -2.74 3.54
C ALA A 28 11.22 -4.21 3.17
N LEU A 29 10.25 -5.02 3.59
CA LEU A 29 10.15 -6.43 3.25
C LEU A 29 8.83 -6.70 2.55
N GLN A 30 8.83 -7.61 1.59
CA GLN A 30 7.58 -8.12 1.04
C GLN A 30 6.74 -8.74 2.16
N ILE A 31 5.43 -8.52 2.11
CA ILE A 31 4.49 -9.17 3.01
C ILE A 31 3.30 -9.69 2.21
N ILE A 32 2.78 -10.85 2.63
CA ILE A 32 1.49 -11.35 2.18
C ILE A 32 0.46 -10.86 3.19
N LEU A 33 -0.44 -9.98 2.76
CA LEU A 33 -1.53 -9.51 3.59
C LEU A 33 -2.57 -10.61 3.82
N THR A 34 -3.20 -10.60 4.99
CA THR A 34 -4.42 -11.36 5.23
C THR A 34 -5.59 -10.82 4.40
N GLU A 35 -6.65 -11.59 4.26
CA GLU A 35 -7.86 -11.10 3.56
C GLU A 35 -8.48 -9.89 4.27
N GLU A 36 -8.48 -9.87 5.61
CA GLU A 36 -8.97 -8.73 6.39
C GLU A 36 -8.14 -7.45 6.15
N GLU A 37 -6.82 -7.57 6.04
CA GLU A 37 -5.91 -6.45 5.72
C GLU A 37 -6.15 -5.94 4.30
N LYS A 38 -6.32 -6.83 3.31
CA LYS A 38 -6.63 -6.44 1.94
C LYS A 38 -7.97 -5.72 1.85
N GLU A 39 -9.02 -6.29 2.44
CA GLU A 39 -10.35 -5.67 2.46
C GLU A 39 -10.32 -4.30 3.13
N THR A 40 -9.59 -4.17 4.23
CA THR A 40 -9.42 -2.90 4.94
C THR A 40 -8.75 -1.85 4.05
N ALA A 41 -7.69 -2.22 3.32
CA ALA A 41 -7.03 -1.32 2.38
C ALA A 41 -7.98 -0.84 1.27
N ILE A 42 -8.73 -1.78 0.67
CA ILE A 42 -9.68 -1.47 -0.41
C ILE A 42 -10.81 -0.55 0.09
N LYS A 43 -11.40 -0.88 1.25
CA LYS A 43 -12.46 -0.07 1.87
C LYS A 43 -11.97 1.32 2.23
N ALA A 44 -10.73 1.45 2.74
CA ALA A 44 -10.16 2.75 3.08
C ALA A 44 -9.98 3.65 1.85
N ALA A 45 -9.45 3.11 0.75
CA ALA A 45 -9.31 3.86 -0.51
C ALA A 45 -10.69 4.25 -1.10
N ALA A 46 -11.66 3.33 -1.07
CA ALA A 46 -13.01 3.58 -1.54
C ALA A 46 -13.74 4.65 -0.71
N ALA A 47 -13.56 4.65 0.62
CA ALA A 47 -14.19 5.60 1.52
C ALA A 47 -13.76 7.07 1.26
N VAL A 48 -12.58 7.27 0.66
CA VAL A 48 -12.08 8.59 0.25
C VAL A 48 -12.15 8.83 -1.26
N GLY A 49 -12.80 7.92 -2.01
CA GLY A 49 -13.06 8.10 -3.44
C GLY A 49 -11.82 7.98 -4.35
N LEU A 50 -10.79 7.25 -3.93
CA LEU A 50 -9.54 7.11 -4.70
C LEU A 50 -9.47 5.77 -5.46
N GLY A 51 -9.28 5.84 -6.79
CA GLY A 51 -9.01 4.65 -7.63
C GLY A 51 -7.55 4.15 -7.54
N VAL A 52 -6.63 5.05 -7.16
CA VAL A 52 -5.22 4.74 -6.86
C VAL A 52 -4.89 5.36 -5.52
N ALA A 53 -4.43 4.55 -4.58
CA ALA A 53 -4.00 5.00 -3.26
C ALA A 53 -2.95 4.07 -2.68
N GLY A 54 -2.06 4.64 -1.86
CA GLY A 54 -1.29 3.88 -0.87
C GLY A 54 -2.02 3.93 0.47
N VAL A 55 -2.16 2.78 1.14
CA VAL A 55 -2.81 2.69 2.45
C VAL A 55 -1.80 2.18 3.46
N ASP A 56 -1.53 2.99 4.47
CA ASP A 56 -0.68 2.62 5.60
C ASP A 56 -1.55 2.13 6.76
N MET A 57 -1.13 1.03 7.39
CA MET A 57 -1.86 0.45 8.51
C MET A 57 -0.93 -0.19 9.54
N LEU A 58 -1.44 -0.38 10.76
CA LEU A 58 -0.83 -1.17 11.82
C LEU A 58 -1.57 -2.48 12.02
N GLN A 59 -0.81 -3.57 12.11
CA GLN A 59 -1.32 -4.86 12.54
C GLN A 59 -1.58 -4.81 14.05
N SER A 60 -2.81 -5.06 14.48
CA SER A 60 -3.22 -5.04 15.88
C SER A 60 -4.03 -6.29 16.22
N THR A 61 -4.11 -6.63 17.50
CA THR A 61 -4.98 -7.70 18.02
C THR A 61 -6.48 -7.41 17.81
N ARG A 62 -6.85 -6.17 17.49
CA ARG A 62 -8.22 -5.76 17.17
C ARG A 62 -8.53 -5.74 15.66
N GLY A 63 -7.62 -6.27 14.84
CA GLY A 63 -7.67 -6.15 13.38
C GLY A 63 -6.77 -5.01 12.85
N PRO A 64 -6.71 -4.83 11.52
CA PRO A 64 -5.87 -3.80 10.89
C PRO A 64 -6.38 -2.39 11.18
N LEU A 65 -5.48 -1.51 11.62
CA LEU A 65 -5.80 -0.11 11.94
C LEU A 65 -5.20 0.80 10.87
N VAL A 66 -6.06 1.46 10.08
CA VAL A 66 -5.65 2.41 9.04
C VAL A 66 -5.05 3.67 9.67
N LEU A 67 -3.88 4.09 9.17
CA LEU A 67 -3.16 5.27 9.60
C LEU A 67 -3.27 6.42 8.60
N GLU A 68 -3.03 6.13 7.33
CA GLU A 68 -2.98 7.11 6.25
C GLU A 68 -3.53 6.48 4.97
N VAL A 69 -4.24 7.29 4.18
CA VAL A 69 -4.57 6.99 2.78
C VAL A 69 -4.00 8.10 1.92
N ASN A 70 -3.09 7.75 1.02
CA ASN A 70 -2.32 8.69 0.22
C ASN A 70 -2.70 8.57 -1.26
N SER A 71 -3.13 9.67 -1.88
CA SER A 71 -3.54 9.72 -3.30
C SER A 71 -2.37 9.75 -4.29
N SER A 72 -1.15 9.99 -3.82
CA SER A 72 0.07 10.05 -4.64
C SER A 72 1.21 9.25 -3.98
N PRO A 73 1.04 7.93 -3.80
CA PRO A 73 2.04 7.11 -3.13
C PRO A 73 3.34 7.03 -3.93
N GLY A 74 4.48 7.03 -3.24
CA GLY A 74 5.77 6.72 -3.85
C GLY A 74 5.86 5.26 -4.26
N LEU A 75 6.35 4.98 -5.47
CA LEU A 75 6.35 3.63 -6.06
C LEU A 75 7.68 2.88 -5.87
N GLU A 76 8.82 3.59 -5.88
CA GLU A 76 10.14 2.97 -5.88
C GLU A 76 10.35 1.95 -4.76
N GLY A 77 9.92 2.28 -3.54
CA GLY A 77 10.07 1.39 -2.39
C GLY A 77 9.21 0.12 -2.49
N ILE A 78 7.96 0.26 -2.93
CA ILE A 78 7.03 -0.87 -3.01
C ILE A 78 7.38 -1.78 -4.19
N GLU A 79 7.77 -1.23 -5.34
CA GLU A 79 8.18 -2.01 -6.51
C GLU A 79 9.47 -2.77 -6.22
N ARG A 80 10.45 -2.14 -5.55
CA ARG A 80 11.68 -2.83 -5.12
C ARG A 80 11.39 -3.95 -4.13
N ALA A 81 10.47 -3.74 -3.18
CA ALA A 81 10.16 -4.73 -2.15
C ALA A 81 9.35 -5.91 -2.71
N THR A 82 8.50 -5.68 -3.71
CA THR A 82 7.54 -6.69 -4.20
C THR A 82 7.90 -7.29 -5.56
N GLY A 83 8.75 -6.62 -6.34
CA GLY A 83 9.02 -6.96 -7.74
C GLY A 83 7.85 -6.73 -8.69
N VAL A 84 6.76 -6.11 -8.22
CA VAL A 84 5.57 -5.83 -9.03
C VAL A 84 5.75 -4.51 -9.76
N ASP A 85 5.39 -4.49 -11.05
CA ASP A 85 5.21 -3.27 -11.83
C ASP A 85 3.89 -2.57 -11.44
N VAL A 86 3.96 -1.71 -10.43
CA VAL A 86 2.81 -0.97 -9.91
C VAL A 86 2.46 0.18 -10.86
N ALA A 87 3.48 0.84 -11.42
CA ALA A 87 3.29 1.88 -12.42
C ALA A 87 2.49 1.37 -13.63
N GLY A 88 2.87 0.23 -14.20
CA GLY A 88 2.17 -0.40 -15.32
C GLY A 88 0.72 -0.77 -14.98
N LYS A 89 0.45 -1.23 -13.75
CA LYS A 89 -0.93 -1.50 -13.29
C LYS A 89 -1.77 -0.21 -13.20
N ILE A 90 -1.18 0.91 -12.79
CA ILE A 90 -1.85 2.22 -12.79
C ILE A 90 -2.17 2.66 -14.22
N ILE A 91 -1.20 2.53 -15.14
CA ILE A 91 -1.43 2.86 -16.56
C ILE A 91 -2.55 2.00 -17.14
N ALA A 92 -2.53 0.68 -16.92
CA ALA A 92 -3.58 -0.23 -17.39
C ALA A 92 -4.98 0.14 -16.84
N TYR A 93 -5.06 0.62 -15.59
CA TYR A 93 -6.30 1.14 -15.01
C TYR A 93 -6.78 2.42 -15.73
N ILE A 94 -5.86 3.35 -16.01
CA ILE A 94 -6.18 4.60 -16.73
C ILE A 94 -6.64 4.29 -18.16
N GLU A 95 -5.94 3.41 -18.88
CA GLU A 95 -6.31 2.99 -20.25
C GLU A 95 -7.73 2.44 -20.31
N LYS A 96 -8.11 1.57 -19.37
CA LYS A 96 -9.48 1.04 -19.26
C LYS A 96 -10.51 2.13 -18.99
N SER A 97 -10.15 3.15 -18.21
CA SER A 97 -11.06 4.23 -17.82
C SER A 97 -11.30 5.23 -18.95
N VAL A 98 -10.34 5.39 -19.87
CA VAL A 98 -10.42 6.32 -21.01
C VAL A 98 -10.98 5.64 -22.27
N ALA A 99 -10.88 4.32 -22.38
CA ALA A 99 -11.47 3.54 -23.47
C ALA A 99 -13.00 3.37 -23.36
N GLN A 100 -13.64 3.92 -22.33
CA GLN A 100 -15.09 3.90 -22.09
C GLN A 100 -15.78 5.16 -22.62
#